data_AF-A0A7R9R189-F1
#
_entry.id   AF-A0A7R9R189-F1
#
_cell.length_a   1.000
_cell.length_b   1.000
_cell.length_c   1.000
_cell.angle_alpha   90.00
_cell.angle_beta   90.00
_cell.angle_gamma   90.00
#
_symmetry.space_group_name_H-M   'P 1'
#
loop_
_entity.id
_entity.type
_entity.pdbx_description
1 polymer ?
#
loop_
_entity_poly.entity_id
_entity_poly.type
_entity_poly.pdbx_seq_one_letter_code
_entity_poly.pdbx_strand_id
1 'polypeptide(L)'
;FFQFCNSDAGILLCTDVAARGLDIPQVDWIVQYDPPDDPKEYIHRVGRTARGEGAKGHALLILNPEEREFLRYLKEAKVPLQEFEFSWSKVANIQPQVCIDLYIYSRHPC
;
A
#
# COMPACT_ATOMS: atom_id res chain seq x y z
N PHE A 1 -1.57 -18.59 2.79
CA PHE A 1 -1.66 -17.81 4.04
C PHE A 1 -0.79 -18.40 5.15
N PHE A 2 -1.05 -19.58 5.70
CA PHE A 2 -0.23 -20.14 6.80
C PHE A 2 1.26 -20.27 6.48
N GLN A 3 1.61 -20.62 5.23
CA GLN A 3 3.01 -20.60 4.80
C GLN A 3 3.65 -19.21 4.90
N PHE A 4 2.92 -18.15 4.57
CA PHE A 4 3.39 -16.77 4.72
C PHE A 4 3.60 -16.42 6.19
N CYS A 5 2.64 -16.74 7.08
CA CYS A 5 2.77 -16.47 8.51
C CYS A 5 3.93 -17.22 9.19
N ASN A 6 4.32 -18.37 8.64
CA ASN A 6 5.42 -19.21 9.14
C ASN A 6 6.76 -18.95 8.44
N SER A 7 6.80 -18.03 7.48
CA SER A 7 8.04 -17.69 6.75
C SER A 7 8.66 -16.44 7.37
N ASP A 8 9.99 -16.43 7.51
CA ASP A 8 10.72 -15.25 8.00
C ASP A 8 10.69 -14.08 7.00
N ALA A 9 10.55 -14.39 5.71
CA ALA A 9 10.43 -13.41 4.64
C ALA A 9 9.52 -13.93 3.53
N GLY A 10 8.70 -13.05 2.96
CA GLY A 10 7.82 -13.40 1.86
C GLY A 10 6.92 -12.26 1.44
N ILE A 11 6.18 -12.47 0.35
CA ILE A 11 5.17 -11.53 -0.16
C ILE A 11 3.84 -12.27 -0.20
N LEU A 12 2.80 -11.64 0.34
CA LEU A 12 1.42 -12.11 0.24
C LEU A 12 0.65 -11.19 -0.71
N LEU A 13 0.25 -11.72 -1.87
CA LEU A 13 -0.67 -11.06 -2.77
C LEU A 13 -2.11 -11.46 -2.41
N CYS A 14 -2.98 -10.46 -2.23
CA CYS A 14 -4.38 -10.70 -1.90
C CYS A 14 -5.28 -9.58 -2.46
N THR A 15 -6.52 -9.95 -2.79
CA THR A 15 -7.62 -9.02 -3.05
C THR A 15 -8.41 -8.78 -1.76
N ASP A 16 -9.30 -7.78 -1.74
CA ASP A 16 -10.13 -7.53 -0.55
C ASP A 16 -10.98 -8.73 -0.14
N VAL A 17 -11.49 -9.48 -1.12
CA VAL A 17 -12.26 -10.70 -0.86
C VAL A 17 -11.40 -11.74 -0.14
N ALA A 18 -10.16 -11.92 -0.58
CA ALA A 18 -9.24 -12.87 0.02
C ALA A 18 -8.75 -12.42 1.42
N ALA A 19 -8.61 -11.11 1.64
CA ALA A 19 -8.12 -10.55 2.90
C ALA A 19 -9.21 -10.49 4.00
N ARG A 20 -10.49 -10.45 3.64
CA ARG A 20 -11.61 -10.44 4.60
C ARG A 20 -11.62 -11.74 5.41
N GLY A 21 -11.50 -11.60 6.74
CA GLY A 21 -11.48 -12.73 7.67
C GLY A 21 -10.09 -13.33 7.91
N LEU A 22 -9.04 -12.85 7.24
CA LEU A 22 -7.66 -13.19 7.56
C LEU A 22 -7.12 -12.24 8.62
N ASP A 23 -6.61 -12.79 9.72
CA ASP A 23 -5.80 -12.03 10.66
C ASP A 23 -4.35 -11.98 10.19
N ILE A 24 -4.10 -11.08 9.23
CA ILE A 24 -2.76 -10.87 8.70
C ILE A 24 -1.87 -10.33 9.84
N PRO A 25 -0.73 -10.99 10.14
CA PRO A 25 0.20 -10.55 11.18
C PRO A 25 0.80 -9.18 10.84
N GLN A 26 1.57 -8.62 11.76
CA GLN A 26 2.31 -7.39 11.48
C GLN A 26 3.26 -7.60 10.30
N VAL A 27 3.18 -6.71 9.31
CA VAL A 27 4.05 -6.72 8.13
C VAL A 27 4.82 -5.40 8.01
N ASP A 28 5.97 -5.43 7.36
CA ASP A 28 6.81 -4.24 7.16
C ASP A 28 6.23 -3.29 6.11
N TRP A 29 5.59 -3.86 5.08
CA TRP A 29 5.10 -3.13 3.91
C TRP A 29 3.66 -3.52 3.58
N ILE A 30 2.85 -2.50 3.28
CA ILE A 30 1.56 -2.62 2.63
C ILE A 30 1.64 -1.91 1.28
N VAL A 31 1.58 -2.68 0.20
CA VAL A 31 1.57 -2.15 -1.17
C VAL A 31 0.18 -2.35 -1.75
N GLN A 32 -0.48 -1.25 -2.11
CA GLN A 32 -1.80 -1.23 -2.71
C GLN A 32 -1.64 -0.87 -4.18
N TYR A 33 -1.88 -1.86 -5.04
CA TYR A 33 -1.80 -1.68 -6.49
C TYR A 33 -2.96 -0.83 -7.02
N ASP A 34 -4.16 -1.04 -6.47
CA ASP A 34 -5.35 -0.24 -6.76
C ASP A 34 -5.89 0.38 -5.46
N PRO A 35 -6.47 1.60 -5.51
CA PRO A 35 -7.13 2.18 -4.36
C PRO A 35 -8.38 1.38 -3.95
N PRO A 36 -8.69 1.30 -2.65
CA PRO A 36 -9.98 0.76 -2.21
C PRO A 36 -11.13 1.73 -2.52
N ASP A 37 -12.37 1.23 -2.45
CA ASP A 37 -13.57 2.04 -2.66
C ASP A 37 -13.83 3.05 -1.53
N ASP A 38 -13.36 2.77 -0.31
CA ASP A 38 -13.55 3.60 0.88
C ASP A 38 -12.20 3.94 1.56
N PRO A 39 -11.93 5.21 1.92
CA PRO A 39 -10.73 5.59 2.69
C PRO A 39 -10.58 4.84 4.03
N LYS A 40 -11.66 4.35 4.64
CA LYS A 40 -11.62 3.49 5.83
C LYS A 40 -10.96 2.15 5.53
N GLU A 41 -11.24 1.56 4.37
CA GLU A 41 -10.57 0.31 3.96
C GLU A 41 -9.07 0.55 3.75
N TYR A 42 -8.69 1.69 3.17
CA TYR A 42 -7.27 2.09 3.10
C TYR A 42 -6.64 2.12 4.50
N ILE A 43 -7.29 2.78 5.47
CA ILE A 43 -6.78 2.88 6.85
C ILE A 43 -6.67 1.49 7.49
N HIS A 44 -7.64 0.61 7.28
CA HIS A 44 -7.61 -0.77 7.81
C HIS A 44 -6.50 -1.62 7.19
N ARG A 45 -6.23 -1.46 5.89
CA ARG A 45 -5.13 -2.14 5.18
C ARG A 45 -3.78 -1.68 5.73
N VAL A 46 -3.53 -0.37 5.80
CA VAL A 46 -2.25 0.16 6.32
C VAL A 46 -2.09 -0.05 7.83
N GLY A 47 -3.17 -0.20 8.58
CA GLY A 47 -3.15 -0.58 10.00
C GLY A 47 -2.65 -2.01 10.27
N ARG A 48 -2.26 -2.76 9.23
CA ARG A 48 -1.55 -4.05 9.34
C ARG A 48 -0.04 -3.90 9.44
N THR A 49 0.49 -2.69 9.23
CA THR A 49 1.87 -2.33 9.51
C THR A 49 1.95 -1.39 10.73
N ALA A 50 3.17 -1.12 11.23
CA ALA A 50 3.45 -0.19 12.32
C ALA A 50 2.50 -0.29 13.55
N ARG A 51 2.31 -1.50 14.08
CA ARG A 51 1.49 -1.72 15.27
C ARG A 51 2.34 -1.60 16.54
N GLY A 52 2.01 -0.64 17.41
CA GLY A 52 2.65 -0.46 18.72
C GLY A 52 3.62 0.73 18.77
N GLU A 53 3.99 1.13 19.99
CA GLU A 53 4.86 2.29 20.22
C GLU A 53 6.28 2.02 19.69
N GLY A 54 6.77 2.86 18.79
CA GLY A 54 8.08 2.71 18.14
C GLY A 54 8.13 1.70 16.98
N ALA A 55 6.99 1.12 16.59
CA ALA A 55 6.92 0.21 15.45
C ALA A 55 7.04 0.98 14.13
N LYS A 56 7.95 0.53 13.26
CA LYS A 56 8.10 1.09 11.91
C LYS A 56 7.27 0.30 10.93
N GLY A 57 6.77 0.99 9.91
CA GLY A 57 5.99 0.40 8.85
C GLY A 57 5.96 1.30 7.63
N HIS A 58 5.62 0.72 6.49
CA HIS A 58 5.56 1.44 5.24
C HIS A 58 4.27 1.10 4.51
N ALA A 59 3.63 2.12 3.96
CA ALA A 59 2.48 1.95 3.09
C ALA A 59 2.76 2.65 1.76
N LEU A 60 2.44 1.96 0.68
CA LEU A 60 2.54 2.44 -0.69
C LEU A 60 1.17 2.33 -1.35
N LEU A 61 0.68 3.43 -1.91
CA LEU A 61 -0.51 3.45 -2.75
C LEU A 61 -0.11 3.86 -4.16
N ILE A 62 -0.44 3.00 -5.11
CA ILE A 62 -0.28 3.25 -6.54
C ILE A 62 -1.62 3.77 -7.05
N LEU A 63 -1.59 4.86 -7.83
CA LEU A 63 -2.76 5.42 -8.48
C LEU A 63 -2.48 5.68 -9.95
N ASN A 64 -3.45 5.35 -10.78
CA ASN A 64 -3.55 5.84 -12.14
C ASN A 64 -4.01 7.31 -12.17
N PRO A 65 -3.78 8.05 -13.26
CA PRO A 65 -4.24 9.44 -13.40
C PRO A 65 -5.72 9.64 -13.11
N GLU A 66 -6.55 8.70 -13.54
CA GLU A 66 -8.01 8.70 -13.35
C GLU A 66 -8.44 8.44 -11.90
N GLU A 67 -7.58 7.83 -11.09
CA GLU A 67 -7.87 7.47 -9.70
C GLU A 67 -7.43 8.54 -8.69
N ARG A 68 -6.79 9.62 -9.16
CA ARG A 68 -6.27 10.69 -8.29
C ARG A 68 -7.33 11.36 -7.42
N GLU A 69 -8.60 11.31 -7.81
CA GLU A 69 -9.68 11.84 -6.97
C GLU A 69 -9.72 11.14 -5.60
N PHE A 70 -9.26 9.89 -5.51
CA PHE A 70 -9.18 9.15 -4.26
C PHE A 70 -8.35 9.87 -3.18
N LEU A 71 -7.33 10.63 -3.60
CA LEU A 71 -6.51 11.45 -2.70
C LEU A 71 -7.32 12.51 -1.95
N ARG A 72 -8.42 13.00 -2.54
CA ARG A 72 -9.32 13.93 -1.86
C ARG A 72 -9.99 13.26 -0.66
N TYR A 73 -10.51 12.05 -0.83
CA TYR A 73 -11.14 11.30 0.26
C TYR A 73 -10.15 10.97 1.38
N LEU A 74 -8.90 10.63 1.04
CA LEU A 74 -7.85 10.41 2.03
C LEU A 74 -7.48 11.70 2.79
N LYS A 75 -7.41 12.84 2.10
CA LYS A 75 -7.19 14.15 2.74
C LYS A 75 -8.34 14.52 3.68
N GLU A 76 -9.59 14.29 3.29
CA GLU A 76 -10.77 14.50 4.13
C GLU A 76 -10.77 13.59 5.36
N ALA A 77 -10.31 12.34 5.20
CA ALA A 77 -10.08 11.40 6.29
C ALA A 77 -8.83 11.73 7.14
N LYS A 78 -8.14 12.86 6.87
CA LYS A 78 -6.93 13.34 7.57
C LYS A 78 -5.77 12.35 7.53
N VAL A 79 -5.68 11.57 6.46
CA VAL A 79 -4.54 10.69 6.21
C VAL A 79 -3.38 11.53 5.68
N PRO A 80 -2.20 11.53 6.35
CA PRO A 80 -1.02 12.20 5.82
C PRO A 80 -0.50 11.41 4.62
N LEU A 81 -0.31 12.11 3.51
CA LEU A 81 0.17 11.54 2.24
C LEU A 81 1.40 12.30 1.79
N GLN A 82 2.44 11.56 1.41
CA GLN A 82 3.63 12.12 0.79
C GLN A 82 3.76 11.51 -0.61
N GLU A 83 3.86 12.35 -1.62
CA GLU A 83 4.16 11.90 -2.97
C GLU A 83 5.60 11.40 -3.02
N PHE A 84 5.79 10.24 -3.64
CA PHE A 84 7.06 9.57 -3.75
C PHE A 84 7.56 9.70 -5.19
N GLU A 85 8.64 10.45 -5.38
CA GLU A 85 9.32 10.54 -6.66
C GLU A 85 10.28 9.36 -6.83
N PHE A 86 10.09 8.55 -7.88
CA PHE A 86 11.02 7.49 -8.24
C PHE A 86 12.05 7.97 -9.26
N SER A 87 13.31 7.60 -9.05
CA SER A 87 14.32 7.71 -10.09
C SER A 87 14.20 6.52 -11.04
N TRP A 88 13.73 6.77 -12.26
CA TRP A 88 13.61 5.78 -13.33
C TRP A 88 14.91 5.06 -13.66
N SER A 89 16.07 5.65 -13.35
CA SER A 89 17.39 5.05 -13.52
C SER A 89 17.64 3.79 -12.68
N LYS A 90 16.85 3.58 -11.61
CA LYS A 90 16.95 2.41 -10.71
C LYS A 90 15.86 1.37 -10.96
N VAL A 91 14.91 1.66 -11.85
CA VAL A 91 13.83 0.74 -12.21
C VAL A 91 14.39 -0.22 -13.25
N ALA A 92 14.38 -1.52 -12.94
CA ALA A 92 14.69 -2.54 -13.94
C ALA A 92 13.77 -2.32 -15.16
N ASN A 93 14.33 -2.31 -16.37
CA ASN A 93 13.56 -2.04 -17.57
C ASN A 93 12.61 -3.23 -17.85
N ILE A 94 11.36 -3.11 -17.39
CA ILE A 94 10.33 -4.17 -17.48
C ILE A 94 9.34 -3.88 -18.64
N GLN A 95 9.52 -2.82 -19.44
CA GLN A 95 8.53 -2.45 -20.46
C GLN A 95 8.86 -2.99 -21.85
N PRO A 96 7.89 -3.73 -22.44
CA PRO A 96 7.00 -3.11 -23.43
C PRO A 96 5.50 -2.99 -23.06
N GLN A 97 5.04 -3.30 -21.84
CA GLN A 97 3.59 -3.53 -21.61
C GLN A 97 2.83 -2.63 -20.63
N VAL A 98 3.41 -1.61 -19.98
CA VAL A 98 2.67 -0.87 -18.93
C VAL A 98 2.89 0.64 -19.04
N CYS A 99 2.12 1.31 -19.91
CA CYS A 99 2.07 2.77 -19.95
C CYS A 99 1.24 3.26 -18.74
N ILE A 100 1.89 3.56 -17.62
CA ILE A 100 1.21 4.13 -16.45
C ILE A 100 2.07 5.27 -15.90
N ASP A 101 1.50 6.47 -15.88
CA ASP A 101 1.96 7.58 -15.05
C ASP A 101 1.61 7.23 -13.60
N LEU A 102 2.46 6.43 -12.93
CA LEU A 102 2.23 6.00 -11.55
C LEU A 102 2.45 7.16 -10.58
N TYR A 103 1.39 7.56 -9.88
CA TYR A 103 1.51 8.41 -8.70
C TYR A 103 1.61 7.51 -7.48
N ILE A 104 2.74 7.59 -6.80
CA ILE A 104 3.04 6.71 -5.69
C ILE A 104 3.03 7.54 -4.40
N TYR A 105 2.17 7.18 -3.46
CA TYR A 105 2.09 7.85 -2.17
C TYR A 105 2.66 6.96 -1.07
N SER A 106 3.60 7.50 -0.31
CA SER A 106 4.15 6.84 0.87
C SER A 106 3.61 7.49 2.15
N ARG A 107 3.32 6.66 3.14
CA ARG A 107 3.11 7.12 4.52
C ARG A 107 4.21 6.52 5.40
N HIS A 108 4.89 7.38 6.15
CA HIS A 108 5.63 7.00 7.35
C HIS A 108 4.67 7.07 8.55
N PRO A 109 4.07 5.95 8.99
CA PRO A 109 3.46 5.89 10.31
C PRO A 109 4.54 6.15 11.37
N CYS A 110 4.31 7.19 12.18
CA CYS A 110 5.12 7.57 13.33
C CYS A 110 5.01 6.53 14.44
#